data_AF-A0A494XJZ1-F1
#
_entry.id   AF-A0A494XJZ1-F1
#
_cell.length_a   1.000
_cell.length_b   1.000
_cell.length_c   1.000
_cell.angle_alpha   90.00
_cell.angle_beta   90.00
_cell.angle_gamma   90.00
#
_symmetry.space_group_name_H-M   'P 1'
#
loop_
_entity.id
_entity.type
_entity.pdbx_description
1 polymer ?
#
loop_
_entity_poly.entity_id
_entity_poly.type
_entity_poly.pdbx_seq_one_letter_code
_entity_poly.pdbx_strand_id
1 'polypeptide(L)'
;MRVESTAPDLRTLAEPGASSRERVPAPVSAAALFVAFATIGLCGFGGILPWARRTLVDTKAWLTDQEFTELLGFAQVLPGANGTHLAVMFGARRCGWRGALAAVTGLLIPPFVILIALALLYRWYGKLPEVHGALKGMAAVAAGLSIETGLRLARALTRRIHTVVLGLLPFVAIAVLHLPLVHVMVVLVPAAIVCEFAMRKHASWAASRIEGGKQGGGSA
;
A
#
# COMPACT_ATOMS: atom_id res chain seq x y z
N MET A 1 34.06 65.01 27.51
CA MET A 1 33.38 65.01 26.20
C MET A 1 33.91 63.85 25.37
N ARG A 2 33.18 62.73 25.34
CA ARG A 2 33.28 61.68 24.33
C ARG A 2 31.89 61.04 24.25
N VAL A 3 31.11 61.51 23.29
CA VAL A 3 29.83 60.97 22.88
C VAL A 3 30.16 59.99 21.76
N GLU A 4 29.90 58.68 21.94
CA GLU A 4 29.78 57.77 20.79
C GLU A 4 29.17 56.41 21.14
N SER A 5 28.21 56.05 20.29
CA SER A 5 27.77 54.70 19.93
C SER A 5 26.83 53.95 20.89
N THR A 6 25.61 54.46 21.01
CA THR A 6 24.42 53.61 21.25
C THR A 6 23.99 53.00 19.91
N ALA A 7 24.64 51.92 19.50
CA ALA A 7 24.11 51.06 18.44
C ALA A 7 23.17 50.01 19.09
N PRO A 8 21.90 49.90 18.65
CA PRO A 8 21.06 48.76 19.05
C PRO A 8 21.71 47.48 18.52
N ASP A 9 21.87 46.50 19.40
CA ASP A 9 22.49 45.22 19.11
C ASP A 9 21.67 44.44 18.06
N LEU A 10 22.12 44.49 16.81
CA LEU A 10 21.52 43.79 15.65
C LEU A 10 21.54 42.26 15.79
N ARG A 11 22.09 41.71 16.89
CA ARG A 11 21.99 40.29 17.25
C ARG A 11 20.58 39.85 17.66
N THR A 12 19.65 40.79 17.88
CA THR A 12 18.25 40.49 18.19
C THR A 12 17.32 40.39 16.97
N LEU A 13 17.82 40.58 15.75
CA LEU A 13 17.05 40.38 14.50
C LEU A 13 17.47 39.13 13.71
N ALA A 14 18.22 38.22 14.32
CA ALA A 14 18.51 36.91 13.74
C ALA A 14 17.34 35.92 14.00
N GLU A 15 16.28 36.09 13.20
CA GLU A 15 15.43 35.04 12.63
C GLU A 15 14.73 34.04 13.59
N PRO A 16 13.45 34.27 13.96
CA PRO A 16 12.53 33.23 14.43
C PRO A 16 12.04 32.32 13.28
N GLY A 17 12.97 31.85 12.45
CA GLY A 17 12.71 31.05 11.23
C GLY A 17 13.48 29.73 11.14
N ALA A 18 14.17 29.31 12.22
CA ALA A 18 14.96 28.07 12.23
C ALA A 18 14.12 26.78 12.38
N SER A 19 12.97 26.69 11.72
CA SER A 19 12.03 25.54 11.81
C SER A 19 12.02 24.60 10.60
N SER A 20 13.07 24.60 9.77
CA SER A 20 13.25 23.56 8.76
C SER A 20 14.72 23.26 8.53
N ARG A 21 15.38 22.72 9.56
CA ARG A 21 16.56 21.88 9.33
C ARG A 21 16.09 20.72 8.46
N GLU A 22 16.36 20.80 7.17
CA GLU A 22 16.33 19.67 6.26
C GLU A 22 17.18 18.57 6.89
N ARG A 23 16.53 17.58 7.50
CA ARG A 23 17.21 16.49 8.19
C ARG A 23 17.98 15.71 7.13
N VAL A 24 19.29 15.94 7.06
CA VAL A 24 20.21 15.11 6.27
C VAL A 24 19.99 13.66 6.70
N PRO A 25 19.48 12.78 5.81
CA PRO A 25 19.21 11.40 6.17
C PRO A 25 20.51 10.72 6.60
N ALA A 26 20.51 10.06 7.75
CA ALA A 26 21.66 9.27 8.20
C ALA A 26 22.08 8.27 7.10
N PRO A 27 23.39 8.00 6.93
CA PRO A 27 23.86 7.08 5.91
C PRO A 27 23.24 5.69 6.11
N VAL A 28 22.43 5.27 5.13
CA VAL A 28 21.77 3.97 5.15
C VAL A 28 22.76 2.90 4.72
N SER A 29 23.03 1.91 5.57
CA SER A 29 23.89 0.78 5.21
C SER A 29 23.09 -0.33 4.52
N ALA A 30 23.77 -1.14 3.70
CA ALA A 30 23.14 -2.30 3.05
C ALA A 30 22.55 -3.30 4.07
N ALA A 31 23.20 -3.47 5.22
CA ALA A 31 22.68 -4.31 6.30
C ALA A 31 21.40 -3.73 6.92
N ALA A 32 21.32 -2.42 7.10
CA ALA A 32 20.11 -1.77 7.59
C ALA A 32 18.93 -1.94 6.60
N LEU A 33 19.20 -1.85 5.29
CA LEU A 33 18.21 -2.15 4.25
C LEU A 33 17.72 -3.60 4.35
N PHE A 34 18.65 -4.56 4.42
CA PHE A 34 18.31 -5.97 4.55
C PHE A 34 17.36 -6.22 5.74
N VAL A 35 17.70 -5.70 6.93
CA VAL A 35 16.88 -5.87 8.13
C VAL A 35 15.53 -5.18 8.00
N ALA A 36 15.47 -3.98 7.41
CA ALA A 36 14.20 -3.27 7.23
C ALA A 36 13.26 -4.04 6.29
N PHE A 37 13.76 -4.49 5.13
CA PHE A 37 12.96 -5.26 4.18
C PHE A 37 12.65 -6.68 4.67
N ALA A 38 13.51 -7.28 5.49
CA ALA A 38 13.24 -8.52 6.19
C ALA A 38 12.03 -8.40 7.12
N THR A 39 11.99 -7.35 7.95
CA THR A 39 10.84 -7.10 8.81
C THR A 39 9.57 -6.86 7.98
N ILE A 40 9.66 -6.07 6.90
CA ILE A 40 8.52 -5.84 6.00
C ILE A 40 8.02 -7.15 5.38
N GLY A 41 8.93 -8.02 4.91
CA GLY A 41 8.58 -9.31 4.32
C GLY A 41 7.95 -10.28 5.33
N LEU A 42 8.49 -10.32 6.55
CA LEU A 42 7.95 -11.14 7.64
C LEU A 42 6.60 -10.65 8.15
N CYS A 43 6.38 -9.33 8.17
CA CYS A 43 5.15 -8.72 8.65
C CYS A 43 4.13 -8.41 7.54
N GLY A 44 4.40 -8.81 6.29
CA GLY A 44 3.58 -8.49 5.10
C GLY A 44 2.15 -9.06 5.08
N PHE A 45 1.69 -9.63 6.19
CA PHE A 45 0.33 -10.08 6.42
C PHE A 45 -0.67 -8.90 6.28
N GLY A 46 -1.63 -9.04 5.36
CA GLY A 46 -2.59 -7.97 5.04
C GLY A 46 -2.07 -6.89 4.07
N GLY A 47 -0.84 -7.03 3.58
CA GLY A 47 -0.25 -6.18 2.55
C GLY A 47 1.13 -5.66 2.92
N ILE A 48 2.04 -5.70 1.94
CA ILE A 48 3.43 -5.24 2.09
C ILE A 48 3.51 -3.70 2.17
N LEU A 49 2.60 -3.00 1.49
CA LEU A 49 2.71 -1.55 1.29
C LEU A 49 2.48 -0.72 2.57
N PRO A 50 1.47 -1.00 3.42
CA PRO A 50 1.31 -0.30 4.69
C PRO A 50 2.52 -0.49 5.61
N TRP A 51 3.10 -1.70 5.63
CA TRP A 51 4.33 -1.99 6.37
C TRP A 51 5.54 -1.25 5.79
N ALA A 52 5.69 -1.23 4.47
CA ALA A 52 6.74 -0.46 3.82
C ALA A 52 6.65 1.03 4.14
N ARG A 53 5.45 1.63 4.07
CA ARG A 53 5.24 3.03 4.47
C ARG A 53 5.62 3.24 5.94
N ARG A 54 5.10 2.42 6.84
CA ARG A 54 5.37 2.54 8.28
C ARG A 54 6.86 2.40 8.61
N THR A 55 7.55 1.46 7.97
CA THR A 55 8.97 1.23 8.23
C THR A 55 9.83 2.34 7.61
N LEU A 56 9.59 2.71 6.35
CA LEU A 56 10.44 3.66 5.62
C LEU A 56 10.16 5.11 5.99
N VAL A 57 8.90 5.47 6.27
CA VAL A 57 8.46 6.84 6.60
C VAL A 57 8.40 7.03 8.11
N ASP A 58 7.59 6.24 8.83
CA ASP A 58 7.30 6.53 10.23
C ASP A 58 8.42 6.06 11.19
N THR A 59 8.98 4.88 10.96
CA THR A 59 9.92 4.23 11.90
C THR A 59 11.38 4.61 11.63
N LYS A 60 11.82 4.50 10.38
CA LYS A 60 13.20 4.81 9.98
C LYS A 60 13.38 6.24 9.48
N ALA A 61 12.28 6.92 9.10
CA ALA A 61 12.29 8.27 8.53
C ALA A 61 13.32 8.43 7.39
N TRP A 62 13.47 7.40 6.56
CA TRP A 62 14.33 7.43 5.37
C TRP A 62 13.63 8.02 4.14
N LEU A 63 12.31 8.09 4.16
CA LEU A 63 11.52 8.75 3.12
C LEU A 63 10.50 9.66 3.79
N THR A 64 10.23 10.80 3.16
CA THR A 64 9.03 11.58 3.43
C THR A 64 7.81 10.89 2.81
N ASP A 65 6.61 11.27 3.25
CA ASP A 65 5.36 10.73 2.70
C ASP A 65 5.22 11.03 1.19
N GLN A 66 5.70 12.20 0.75
CA GLN A 66 5.74 12.60 -0.65
C GLN A 66 6.71 11.74 -1.46
N GLU A 67 7.96 11.59 -1.00
CA GLU A 67 8.95 10.74 -1.70
C GLU A 67 8.50 9.29 -1.78
N PHE A 68 7.85 8.77 -0.73
CA PHE A 68 7.29 7.41 -0.75
C PHE A 68 6.20 7.28 -1.82
N THR A 69 5.31 8.27 -1.93
CA THR A 69 4.22 8.29 -2.91
C THR A 69 4.76 8.39 -4.34
N GLU A 70 5.78 9.21 -4.58
CA GLU A 70 6.47 9.29 -5.87
C GLU A 70 7.11 7.95 -6.24
N LEU A 71 7.84 7.33 -5.32
CA LEU A 71 8.52 6.06 -5.55
C LEU A 71 7.51 4.93 -5.80
N LEU A 72 6.40 4.93 -5.07
CA LEU A 72 5.30 4.01 -5.27
C LEU A 72 4.62 4.23 -6.63
N GLY A 73 4.43 5.48 -7.05
CA GLY A 73 3.89 5.81 -8.36
C GLY A 73 4.72 5.19 -9.49
N PHE A 74 6.05 5.33 -9.42
CA PHE A 74 6.94 4.66 -10.37
C PHE A 74 6.86 3.12 -10.29
N ALA A 75 6.80 2.56 -9.08
CA ALA A 75 6.68 1.11 -8.87
C ALA A 75 5.40 0.53 -9.49
N GLN A 76 4.30 1.30 -9.53
CA GLN A 76 3.01 0.90 -10.10
C GLN A 76 2.96 0.98 -11.64
N VAL A 77 3.83 1.78 -12.25
CA VAL A 77 3.95 1.83 -13.73
C VAL A 77 4.61 0.55 -14.25
N LEU A 78 5.49 -0.05 -13.47
CA LEU A 78 6.17 -1.29 -13.82
C LEU A 78 5.22 -2.48 -13.59
N PRO A 79 5.00 -3.36 -14.58
CA PRO A 79 4.18 -4.55 -14.39
C PRO A 79 4.88 -5.51 -13.42
N GLY A 80 4.21 -5.85 -12.32
CA GLY A 80 4.76 -6.79 -11.33
C GLY A 80 4.35 -6.49 -9.89
N ALA A 81 5.16 -6.96 -8.94
CA ALA A 81 4.90 -6.77 -7.53
C ALA A 81 5.43 -5.42 -7.04
N ASN A 82 4.52 -4.48 -6.75
CA ASN A 82 4.87 -3.12 -6.29
C ASN A 82 5.86 -3.12 -5.11
N GLY A 83 5.75 -4.09 -4.20
CA GLY A 83 6.65 -4.20 -3.05
C GLY A 83 8.11 -4.52 -3.42
N THR A 84 8.34 -5.37 -4.44
CA THR A 84 9.70 -5.68 -4.89
C THR A 84 10.29 -4.54 -5.70
N HIS A 85 9.50 -3.89 -6.56
CA HIS A 85 9.92 -2.69 -7.28
C HIS A 85 10.35 -1.58 -6.31
N LEU A 86 9.55 -1.33 -5.28
CA LEU A 86 9.89 -0.37 -4.23
C LEU A 86 11.20 -0.75 -3.52
N ALA A 87 11.39 -2.03 -3.19
CA ALA A 87 12.62 -2.52 -2.57
C ALA A 87 13.87 -2.31 -3.45
N VAL A 88 13.77 -2.64 -4.73
CA VAL A 88 14.85 -2.44 -5.72
C VAL A 88 15.15 -0.96 -5.88
N MET A 89 14.14 -0.14 -6.14
CA MET A 89 14.31 1.30 -6.42
C MET A 89 14.88 2.04 -5.21
N PHE A 90 14.33 1.78 -4.02
CA PHE A 90 14.81 2.39 -2.79
C PHE A 90 16.22 1.90 -2.42
N GLY A 91 16.47 0.59 -2.53
CA GLY A 91 17.79 0.00 -2.27
C GLY A 91 18.86 0.51 -3.23
N ALA A 92 18.53 0.62 -4.53
CA ALA A 92 19.40 1.17 -5.57
C ALA A 92 19.75 2.64 -5.30
N ARG A 93 18.77 3.47 -4.91
CA ARG A 93 18.99 4.89 -4.57
C ARG A 93 19.93 5.09 -3.38
N ARG A 94 19.95 4.17 -2.41
CA ARG A 94 20.72 4.33 -1.16
C ARG A 94 22.13 3.76 -1.21
N CYS A 95 22.34 2.57 -1.76
CA CYS A 95 23.67 1.92 -1.82
C CYS A 95 24.01 1.35 -3.21
N GLY A 96 23.39 1.85 -4.28
CA GLY A 96 23.57 1.32 -5.63
C GLY A 96 23.10 -0.14 -5.73
N TRP A 97 23.74 -0.91 -6.61
CA TRP A 97 23.36 -2.30 -6.88
C TRP A 97 23.40 -3.20 -5.62
N ARG A 98 24.32 -2.94 -4.69
CA ARG A 98 24.44 -3.69 -3.43
C ARG A 98 23.24 -3.45 -2.51
N GLY A 99 22.74 -2.23 -2.48
CA GLY A 99 21.54 -1.87 -1.73
C GLY A 99 20.28 -2.49 -2.32
N ALA A 100 20.16 -2.52 -3.64
CA ALA A 100 19.06 -3.19 -4.33
C ALA A 100 19.03 -4.69 -4.02
N LEU A 101 20.18 -5.36 -4.10
CA LEU A 101 20.28 -6.79 -3.79
C LEU A 101 19.97 -7.05 -2.31
N ALA A 102 20.49 -6.24 -1.39
CA ALA A 102 20.22 -6.37 0.04
C ALA A 102 18.73 -6.17 0.39
N ALA A 103 18.06 -5.21 -0.25
CA ALA A 103 16.64 -4.96 -0.05
C ALA A 103 15.77 -6.11 -0.56
N VAL A 104 16.05 -6.62 -1.77
CA VAL A 104 15.29 -7.75 -2.35
C VAL A 104 15.52 -9.05 -1.60
N THR A 105 16.78 -9.37 -1.28
CA THR A 105 17.10 -10.56 -0.51
C THR A 105 16.56 -10.47 0.91
N GLY A 106 16.62 -9.28 1.53
CA GLY A 106 15.95 -9.00 2.80
C GLY A 106 14.45 -9.26 2.72
N LEU A 107 13.78 -8.82 1.65
CA LEU A 107 12.34 -9.01 1.49
C LEU A 107 11.95 -10.48 1.29
N LEU A 108 12.73 -11.25 0.55
CA LEU A 108 12.35 -12.59 0.08
C LEU A 108 12.95 -13.75 0.90
N ILE A 109 14.22 -13.65 1.30
CA ILE A 109 14.92 -14.77 1.95
C ILE A 109 14.29 -15.15 3.29
N PRO A 110 14.01 -14.22 4.23
CA PRO A 110 13.47 -14.58 5.54
C PRO A 110 12.14 -15.35 5.48
N PRO A 111 11.09 -14.91 4.77
CA PRO A 111 9.86 -15.68 4.68
C PRO A 111 10.06 -17.02 3.94
N PHE A 112 10.95 -17.06 2.95
CA PHE A 112 11.27 -18.30 2.22
C PHE A 112 12.00 -19.33 3.11
N VAL A 113 12.93 -18.89 3.94
CA VAL A 113 13.63 -19.74 4.91
C VAL A 113 12.65 -20.30 5.93
N ILE A 114 11.72 -19.48 6.45
CA ILE A 114 10.67 -19.94 7.37
C ILE A 114 9.80 -21.00 6.69
N LEU A 115 9.41 -20.78 5.44
CA LEU A 115 8.59 -21.73 4.68
C LEU A 115 9.31 -23.08 4.50
N ILE A 116 10.59 -23.06 4.11
CA ILE A 116 11.40 -24.28 3.96
C ILE A 116 11.59 -24.98 5.30
N ALA A 117 11.90 -24.24 6.36
CA ALA A 117 12.07 -24.80 7.70
C ALA A 117 10.79 -25.51 8.16
N LEU A 118 9.64 -24.89 7.94
CA LEU A 118 8.34 -25.48 8.28
C LEU A 118 8.04 -26.71 7.42
N ALA A 119 8.38 -26.70 6.13
CA ALA A 119 8.22 -27.84 5.24
C ALA A 119 9.11 -29.03 5.64
N LEU A 120 10.36 -28.77 6.03
CA LEU A 120 11.27 -29.80 6.54
C LEU A 120 10.78 -30.38 7.86
N LEU A 121 10.31 -29.52 8.76
CA LEU A 121 9.72 -29.94 10.04
C LEU A 121 8.49 -30.81 9.81
N TYR A 122 7.62 -30.42 8.87
CA TYR A 122 6.47 -31.23 8.47
C TYR A 122 6.88 -32.60 7.92
N ARG A 123 7.98 -32.69 7.18
CA ARG A 123 8.46 -33.98 6.65
C ARG A 123 8.86 -34.96 7.74
N TRP A 124 9.37 -34.49 8.88
CA TRP A 124 9.79 -35.32 10.00
C TRP A 124 8.66 -35.62 10.99
N TYR A 125 7.83 -34.62 11.30
CA TYR A 125 6.81 -34.71 12.36
C TYR A 125 5.37 -34.81 11.83
N GLY A 126 5.15 -34.77 10.52
CA GLY A 126 3.81 -34.74 9.91
C GLY A 126 2.96 -36.00 10.12
N LYS A 127 3.55 -37.09 10.61
CA LYS A 127 2.83 -38.33 10.99
C LYS A 127 2.16 -38.24 12.36
N LEU A 128 2.49 -37.24 13.18
CA LEU A 128 1.87 -37.04 14.49
C LEU A 128 0.50 -36.33 14.32
N PRO A 129 -0.58 -36.85 14.94
CA PRO A 129 -1.91 -36.25 14.84
C PRO A 129 -1.97 -34.82 15.41
N GLU A 130 -1.18 -34.53 16.44
CA GLU A 130 -1.01 -33.20 17.05
C GLU A 130 -0.54 -32.15 16.02
N VAL A 131 0.41 -32.51 15.16
CA VAL A 131 0.97 -31.60 14.13
C VAL A 131 -0.08 -31.31 13.06
N HIS A 132 -0.89 -32.30 12.69
CA HIS A 132 -2.01 -32.13 11.77
C HIS A 132 -3.07 -31.18 12.34
N GLY A 133 -3.39 -31.29 13.63
CA GLY A 133 -4.29 -30.37 14.34
C GLY A 133 -3.77 -28.93 14.35
N ALA A 134 -2.49 -28.75 14.69
CA ALA A 134 -1.84 -27.43 14.69
C ALA A 134 -1.83 -26.78 13.30
N LEU A 135 -1.50 -27.53 12.25
CA LEU A 135 -1.54 -27.05 10.86
C LEU A 135 -2.94 -26.67 10.41
N LYS A 136 -3.95 -27.46 10.77
CA LYS A 136 -5.34 -27.14 10.49
C LYS A 136 -5.77 -25.85 11.21
N GLY A 137 -5.34 -25.65 12.45
CA GLY A 137 -5.54 -24.41 13.20
C GLY A 137 -4.87 -23.21 12.52
N MET A 138 -3.60 -23.34 12.12
CA MET A 138 -2.87 -22.30 11.37
C MET A 138 -3.57 -21.96 10.04
N ALA A 139 -4.05 -22.96 9.31
CA ALA A 139 -4.81 -22.76 8.07
C ALA A 139 -6.13 -22.00 8.32
N ALA A 140 -6.83 -22.31 9.42
CA ALA A 140 -8.05 -21.60 9.81
C ALA A 140 -7.76 -20.13 10.17
N VAL A 141 -6.67 -19.85 10.88
CA VAL A 141 -6.22 -18.47 11.19
C VAL A 141 -5.86 -17.71 9.90
N ALA A 142 -5.10 -18.33 8.99
CA ALA A 142 -4.75 -17.73 7.71
C ALA A 142 -5.99 -17.41 6.85
N ALA A 143 -6.97 -18.31 6.83
CA ALA A 143 -8.25 -18.08 6.16
C ALA A 143 -9.02 -16.92 6.80
N GLY A 144 -9.11 -16.88 8.14
CA GLY A 144 -9.75 -15.79 8.88
C GLY A 144 -9.12 -14.42 8.59
N LEU A 145 -7.79 -14.34 8.61
CA LEU A 145 -7.05 -13.12 8.29
C LEU A 145 -7.24 -12.68 6.83
N SER A 146 -7.31 -13.64 5.91
CA SER A 146 -7.60 -13.38 4.49
C SER A 146 -9.00 -12.80 4.31
N ILE A 147 -9.99 -13.37 5.00
CA ILE A 147 -11.37 -12.88 5.02
C ILE A 147 -11.41 -11.47 5.63
N GLU A 148 -10.75 -11.24 6.77
CA GLU A 148 -10.70 -9.92 7.40
C GLU A 148 -10.11 -8.86 6.47
N THR A 149 -9.00 -9.18 5.80
CA THR A 149 -8.36 -8.27 4.83
C THR A 149 -9.32 -7.97 3.67
N GLY A 150 -10.01 -8.98 3.15
CA GLY A 150 -11.04 -8.81 2.13
C GLY A 150 -12.21 -7.95 2.61
N LEU A 151 -12.71 -8.16 3.82
CA LEU A 151 -13.79 -7.37 4.42
C LEU A 151 -13.36 -5.93 4.69
N ARG A 152 -12.12 -5.71 5.13
CA ARG A 152 -11.56 -4.38 5.34
C ARG A 152 -11.50 -3.61 4.03
N LEU A 153 -11.05 -4.25 2.95
CA LEU A 153 -11.06 -3.66 1.62
C LEU A 153 -12.48 -3.39 1.13
N ALA A 154 -13.39 -4.35 1.31
CA ALA A 154 -14.80 -4.20 0.93
C ALA A 154 -15.49 -3.05 1.66
N ARG A 155 -15.17 -2.82 2.94
CA ARG A 155 -15.67 -1.68 3.72
C ARG A 155 -15.07 -0.34 3.28
N ALA A 156 -13.86 -0.35 2.73
CA ALA A 156 -13.22 0.85 2.18
C ALA A 156 -13.81 1.27 0.82
N LEU A 157 -14.48 0.37 0.10
CA LEU A 157 -15.22 0.71 -1.11
C LEU A 157 -16.49 1.50 -0.76
N THR A 158 -16.78 2.53 -1.56
CA THR A 158 -17.97 3.38 -1.39
C THR A 158 -19.24 2.52 -1.38
N ARG A 159 -20.10 2.67 -0.37
CA ARG A 159 -21.38 1.93 -0.18
C ARG A 159 -22.47 2.32 -1.18
N ARG A 160 -22.12 2.50 -2.44
CA ARG A 160 -23.08 2.62 -3.52
C ARG A 160 -23.57 1.21 -3.86
N ILE A 161 -24.89 1.03 -3.97
CA ILE A 161 -25.51 -0.29 -4.17
C ILE A 161 -24.94 -1.03 -5.39
N HIS A 162 -24.56 -0.29 -6.43
CA HIS A 162 -23.91 -0.85 -7.61
C HIS A 162 -22.52 -1.43 -7.32
N THR A 163 -21.69 -0.76 -6.52
CA THR A 163 -20.35 -1.25 -6.17
C THR A 163 -20.42 -2.55 -5.38
N VAL A 164 -21.43 -2.68 -4.52
CA VAL A 164 -21.70 -3.92 -3.77
C VAL A 164 -22.18 -5.02 -4.72
N VAL A 165 -23.13 -4.73 -5.62
CA VAL A 165 -23.63 -5.70 -6.62
C VAL A 165 -22.51 -6.17 -7.55
N LEU A 166 -21.67 -5.26 -8.05
CA LEU A 166 -20.54 -5.57 -8.93
C LEU A 166 -19.44 -6.37 -8.23
N GLY A 167 -19.30 -6.22 -6.91
CA GLY A 167 -18.38 -7.02 -6.09
C GLY A 167 -18.92 -8.42 -5.76
N LEU A 168 -20.23 -8.55 -5.52
CA LEU A 168 -20.87 -9.82 -5.19
C LEU A 168 -21.11 -10.72 -6.41
N LEU A 169 -21.46 -10.14 -7.56
CA LEU A 169 -21.78 -10.88 -8.78
C LEU A 169 -20.65 -11.82 -9.27
N PRO A 170 -19.37 -11.40 -9.35
CA PRO A 170 -18.28 -12.31 -9.71
C PRO A 170 -18.05 -13.37 -8.65
N PHE A 171 -18.18 -13.02 -7.36
CA PHE A 171 -18.04 -13.97 -6.27
C PHE A 171 -19.06 -15.10 -6.38
N VAL A 172 -20.34 -14.77 -6.64
CA VAL A 172 -21.40 -15.77 -6.83
C VAL A 172 -21.20 -16.57 -8.13
N ALA A 173 -20.83 -15.91 -9.24
CA ALA A 173 -20.59 -16.57 -10.52
C ALA A 173 -19.41 -17.58 -10.47
N ILE A 174 -18.39 -17.30 -9.67
CA ILE A 174 -17.25 -18.21 -9.51
C ILE A 174 -17.56 -19.28 -8.47
N ALA A 175 -18.11 -18.91 -7.30
CA ALA A 175 -18.32 -19.82 -6.18
C ALA A 175 -19.48 -20.82 -6.39
N VAL A 176 -20.55 -20.41 -7.08
CA VAL A 176 -21.72 -21.27 -7.31
C VAL A 176 -21.63 -21.96 -8.68
N LEU A 177 -21.28 -21.19 -9.71
CA LEU A 177 -21.33 -21.64 -11.10
C LEU A 177 -20.02 -22.31 -11.58
N HIS A 178 -18.94 -22.27 -10.78
CA HIS A 178 -17.63 -22.87 -11.10
C HIS A 178 -17.07 -22.48 -12.48
N LEU A 179 -17.43 -21.30 -12.99
CA LEU A 179 -16.93 -20.87 -14.30
C LEU A 179 -15.43 -20.59 -14.23
N PRO A 180 -14.66 -20.98 -15.27
CA PRO A 180 -13.25 -20.64 -15.36
C PRO A 180 -13.06 -19.11 -15.29
N LEU A 181 -12.15 -18.67 -14.42
CA LEU A 181 -11.89 -17.26 -14.06
C LEU A 181 -11.76 -16.34 -15.28
N VAL A 182 -11.18 -16.87 -16.37
CA VAL A 182 -10.98 -16.15 -17.63
C VAL A 182 -12.31 -15.68 -18.24
N HIS A 183 -13.36 -16.51 -18.24
CA HIS A 183 -14.66 -16.14 -18.83
C HIS A 183 -15.36 -15.07 -18.00
N VAL A 184 -15.27 -15.16 -16.67
CA VAL A 184 -15.81 -14.16 -15.76
C VAL A 184 -15.09 -12.83 -15.96
N MET A 185 -13.77 -12.82 -16.10
CA MET A 185 -13.01 -11.59 -16.37
C MET A 185 -13.37 -10.98 -17.72
N VAL A 186 -13.46 -11.77 -18.79
CA VAL A 186 -13.73 -11.25 -20.15
C VAL A 186 -15.14 -10.67 -20.28
N VAL A 187 -16.15 -11.23 -19.60
CA VAL A 187 -17.53 -10.72 -19.68
C VAL A 187 -17.80 -9.63 -18.66
N LEU A 188 -17.34 -9.83 -17.42
CA LEU A 188 -17.75 -8.99 -16.32
C LEU A 188 -16.96 -7.68 -16.26
N VAL A 189 -15.69 -7.66 -16.65
CA VAL A 189 -14.89 -6.42 -16.68
C VAL A 189 -15.48 -5.37 -17.64
N PRO A 190 -15.77 -5.68 -18.91
CA PRO A 190 -16.42 -4.71 -19.79
C PRO A 190 -17.86 -4.38 -19.35
N ALA A 191 -18.63 -5.35 -18.85
CA ALA A 191 -19.98 -5.06 -18.32
C ALA A 191 -19.94 -4.11 -17.11
N ALA A 192 -18.97 -4.30 -16.21
CA ALA A 192 -18.72 -3.43 -15.07
C ALA A 192 -18.36 -2.01 -15.51
N ILE A 193 -17.46 -1.87 -16.49
CA ILE A 193 -17.02 -0.57 -17.04
C ILE A 193 -18.20 0.14 -17.73
N VAL A 194 -18.98 -0.57 -18.54
CA VAL A 194 -20.15 0.00 -19.25
C VAL A 194 -21.23 0.45 -18.25
N CYS A 195 -21.49 -0.34 -17.21
CA CYS A 195 -22.45 0.00 -16.17
C CYS A 195 -22.01 1.27 -15.40
N GLU A 196 -20.74 1.34 -14.99
CA GLU A 196 -20.16 2.52 -14.35
C GLU A 196 -20.23 3.77 -15.24
N PHE A 197 -19.90 3.63 -16.54
CA PHE A 197 -19.91 4.73 -17.49
C PHE A 197 -21.34 5.24 -17.77
N ALA A 198 -22.32 4.34 -17.92
CA ALA A 198 -23.72 4.68 -18.10
C ALA A 198 -24.28 5.43 -16.87
N MET A 199 -23.94 4.99 -15.65
CA MET A 199 -24.40 5.63 -14.43
C MET A 199 -23.77 7.00 -14.18
N ARG A 200 -22.48 7.19 -14.52
CA ARG A 200 -21.81 8.51 -14.46
C ARG A 200 -22.48 9.51 -15.41
N LYS A 201 -22.89 9.05 -16.60
CA LYS A 201 -23.57 9.87 -17.61
C LYS A 201 -24.99 10.29 -17.17
N HIS A 202 -25.72 9.42 -16.49
CA HIS A 202 -27.04 9.76 -15.94
C HIS A 202 -26.95 10.74 -14.74
N ALA A 203 -25.92 10.61 -13.90
CA ALA A 203 -25.71 11.53 -12.77
C ALA A 203 -25.35 12.96 -13.21
N SER A 204 -24.52 13.11 -14.25
CA SER A 204 -24.19 14.43 -14.81
C SER A 204 -25.36 15.08 -15.54
N TRP A 205 -26.18 14.29 -16.25
CA TRP A 205 -27.37 14.79 -16.94
C TRP A 205 -28.45 15.28 -15.96
N ALA A 206 -28.66 14.56 -14.84
CA ALA A 206 -29.58 14.97 -13.79
C ALA A 206 -29.17 16.27 -13.08
N ALA A 207 -27.86 16.47 -12.85
CA ALA A 207 -27.33 17.71 -12.24
C ALA A 207 -27.58 18.94 -13.13
N SER A 208 -27.38 18.81 -14.46
CA SER A 208 -27.58 19.91 -15.41
C SER A 208 -29.03 20.41 -15.52
N ARG A 209 -30.03 19.54 -15.27
CA ARG A 209 -31.45 19.95 -15.28
C ARG A 209 -31.86 20.76 -14.05
N ILE A 210 -31.18 20.56 -12.92
CA ILE A 210 -31.47 21.28 -11.66
C ILE A 210 -30.87 22.70 -11.72
N GLU A 211 -29.69 22.86 -12.31
CA GLU A 211 -29.07 24.18 -12.54
C GLU A 211 -29.83 25.00 -13.59
N GLY A 212 -30.27 24.36 -14.69
CA GLY A 212 -31.10 25.01 -15.71
C GLY A 212 -32.48 25.46 -15.20
N GLY A 213 -33.05 24.75 -14.21
CA GLY A 213 -34.34 25.11 -13.60
C GLY A 213 -34.29 26.32 -12.68
N LYS A 214 -33.14 26.64 -12.07
CA LYS A 214 -32.99 27.82 -11.20
C LYS A 214 -32.81 29.13 -11.98
N GLN A 215 -32.32 29.09 -13.22
CA GLN A 215 -32.17 30.29 -14.05
C GLN A 215 -33.47 30.73 -14.73
N GLY A 216 -34.47 29.85 -14.86
CA GLY A 216 -35.76 30.17 -15.48
C GLY A 216 -36.84 30.74 -14.56
N GLY A 217 -36.62 30.78 -13.23
CA GLY A 217 -37.63 31.18 -12.24
C GLY A 217 -37.48 32.61 -11.67
N GLY A 218 -36.49 33.38 -12.12
CA GLY A 218 -36.18 34.72 -11.60
C GLY A 218 -36.60 35.89 -12.49
N SER A 219 -37.42 35.65 -13.52
CA SER A 219 -37.94 36.70 -14.41
C SER A 219 -39.43 36.49 -14.68
N ALA A 220 -40.22 36.54 -13.61
CA ALA A 220 -41.65 36.80 -13.67
C ALA A 220 -42.00 37.84 -12.62
#